data_AF-A0A1G4KEZ3-F1
#
_entry.id   AF-A0A1G4KEZ3-F1
#
_cell.length_a   1.000
_cell.length_b   1.000
_cell.length_c   1.000
_cell.angle_alpha   90.00
_cell.angle_beta   90.00
_cell.angle_gamma   90.00
#
_symmetry.space_group_name_H-M   'P 1'
#
loop_
_entity.id
_entity.type
_entity.pdbx_description
1 polymer ?
#
loop_
_entity_poly.entity_id
_entity_poly.type
_entity_poly.pdbx_seq_one_letter_code
_entity_poly.pdbx_strand_id
1 'polypeptide(L)'
;MDSSAPYALNSEDDKRWKLNRRSGKLNKLSETFARQKNIIFVIFCVLFVFFWFGSSKISFSSASPKVVLILAVNEGGGVLKWKGEQEWAIERISIQNKRAYAKKHGYGLTLKDMRTARRYSHEYREGWQKVEILKQTMREFPDAEWFWWLDMETLIMEPEMSLDKHIFSRLDEISYRMLDEFNPLNLPLDIPYVDYSKPVDLLITQDCGGFNLGSFLIKNSEWSKLLLDMWWDPVCYEQKHMVWEHREQDALEALYAFQPWIREKTAFLPLRTINAFPPGACSEFENDPRFFYKETDHDFVVNMAGCSFGRDCWAEIQRYGSLLEASNRRWFRGLF
;
A
#
# COMPACT_ATOMS: atom_id res chain seq x y z
N MET A 1 7.95 -102.24 -15.29
CA MET A 1 8.70 -101.04 -14.91
C MET A 1 7.90 -99.86 -15.41
N ASP A 2 7.26 -99.17 -14.47
CA ASP A 2 6.56 -97.91 -14.69
C ASP A 2 7.51 -96.86 -15.24
N SER A 3 7.04 -96.08 -16.20
CA SER A 3 7.53 -94.73 -16.46
C SER A 3 6.41 -93.89 -17.05
N SER A 4 5.85 -93.06 -16.18
CA SER A 4 4.98 -91.93 -16.43
C SER A 4 5.60 -90.92 -17.40
N ALA A 5 4.80 -90.44 -18.37
CA ALA A 5 5.02 -89.15 -19.01
C ALA A 5 3.71 -88.33 -18.97
N PRO A 6 3.73 -87.05 -18.57
CA PRO A 6 2.54 -86.27 -18.30
C PRO A 6 1.98 -85.60 -19.55
N TYR A 7 0.65 -85.46 -19.59
CA TYR A 7 -0.06 -84.61 -20.53
C TYR A 7 0.43 -83.15 -20.41
N ALA A 8 1.13 -82.66 -21.43
CA ALA A 8 1.45 -81.25 -21.57
C ALA A 8 0.17 -80.48 -21.97
N LEU A 9 -0.33 -79.63 -21.08
CA LEU A 9 -1.37 -78.65 -21.37
C LEU A 9 -0.84 -77.64 -22.40
N ASN A 10 -1.53 -77.54 -23.54
CA ASN A 10 -1.29 -76.61 -24.64
C ASN A 10 -1.21 -75.15 -24.13
N SER A 11 0.00 -74.65 -23.91
CA SER A 11 0.25 -73.25 -23.51
C SER A 11 0.01 -72.24 -24.64
N GLU A 12 -0.15 -72.70 -25.88
CA GLU A 12 -0.37 -71.83 -27.04
C GLU A 12 -1.82 -71.36 -27.17
N ASP A 13 -2.80 -72.22 -26.85
CA ASP A 13 -4.22 -71.89 -26.97
C ASP A 13 -4.65 -70.81 -25.95
N ASP A 14 -4.09 -70.85 -24.74
CA ASP A 14 -4.39 -69.87 -23.69
C ASP A 14 -3.75 -68.49 -23.96
N LYS A 15 -2.60 -68.44 -24.64
CA LYS A 15 -1.98 -67.19 -25.12
C LYS A 15 -2.79 -66.57 -26.26
N ARG A 16 -3.28 -67.39 -27.20
CA ARG A 16 -4.09 -66.95 -28.36
C ARG A 16 -5.45 -66.40 -27.93
N TRP A 17 -6.07 -67.01 -26.92
CA TRP A 17 -7.32 -66.53 -26.32
C TRP A 17 -7.15 -65.18 -25.59
N LYS A 18 -6.05 -65.00 -24.82
CA LYS A 18 -5.74 -63.73 -24.14
C LYS A 18 -5.41 -62.58 -25.11
N LEU A 19 -4.73 -62.87 -26.23
CA LEU A 19 -4.44 -61.89 -27.28
C LEU A 19 -5.70 -61.42 -28.03
N ASN A 20 -6.59 -62.35 -28.41
CA ASN A 20 -7.86 -62.00 -29.06
C ASN A 20 -8.82 -61.23 -28.14
N ARG A 21 -8.82 -61.51 -26.83
CA ARG A 21 -9.64 -60.78 -25.86
C ARG A 21 -9.12 -59.35 -25.59
N ARG A 22 -7.81 -59.11 -25.72
CA ARG A 22 -7.21 -57.76 -25.70
C ARG A 22 -7.51 -56.99 -26.97
N SER A 23 -7.44 -57.62 -28.16
CA SER A 23 -7.77 -56.93 -29.42
C SER A 23 -9.25 -56.54 -29.52
N GLY A 24 -10.17 -57.37 -29.04
CA GLY A 24 -11.61 -57.05 -29.01
C GLY A 24 -11.99 -55.90 -28.05
N LYS A 25 -11.27 -55.74 -26.93
CA LYS A 25 -11.44 -54.58 -26.03
C LYS A 25 -10.86 -53.30 -26.63
N LEU A 26 -9.71 -53.39 -27.30
CA LEU A 26 -9.08 -52.26 -28.00
C LEU A 26 -9.92 -51.80 -29.20
N ASN A 27 -10.53 -52.73 -29.94
CA ASN A 27 -11.41 -52.42 -31.06
C ASN A 27 -12.74 -51.80 -30.60
N LYS A 28 -13.33 -52.25 -29.48
CA LYS A 28 -14.50 -51.56 -28.90
C LYS A 28 -14.18 -50.15 -28.42
N LEU A 29 -13.00 -49.95 -27.80
CA LEU A 29 -12.52 -48.65 -27.39
C LEU A 29 -12.27 -47.74 -28.61
N SER A 30 -11.68 -48.26 -29.69
CA SER A 30 -11.41 -47.51 -30.91
C SER A 30 -12.70 -47.13 -31.66
N GLU A 31 -13.72 -48.00 -31.66
CA GLU A 31 -15.04 -47.70 -32.23
C GLU A 31 -15.79 -46.63 -31.41
N THR A 32 -15.73 -46.68 -30.07
CA THR A 32 -16.28 -45.60 -29.22
C THR A 32 -15.52 -44.28 -29.38
N PHE A 33 -14.18 -44.33 -29.51
CA PHE A 33 -13.35 -43.16 -29.80
C PHE A 33 -13.67 -42.58 -31.17
N ALA A 34 -13.84 -43.43 -32.20
CA ALA A 34 -14.19 -43.00 -33.54
C ALA A 34 -15.59 -42.37 -33.60
N ARG A 35 -16.53 -42.87 -32.78
CA ARG A 35 -17.90 -42.34 -32.70
C ARG A 35 -17.99 -41.02 -31.93
N GLN A 36 -17.13 -40.80 -30.95
CA GLN A 36 -17.08 -39.56 -30.16
C GLN A 36 -15.91 -38.63 -30.53
N LYS A 37 -15.16 -38.93 -31.59
CA LYS A 37 -13.95 -38.18 -31.99
C LYS A 37 -14.19 -36.68 -32.13
N ASN A 38 -15.36 -36.29 -32.65
CA ASN A 38 -15.72 -34.89 -32.83
C ASN A 38 -15.99 -34.21 -31.48
N ILE A 39 -16.60 -34.91 -30.51
CA ILE A 39 -16.86 -34.38 -29.16
C ILE A 39 -15.54 -34.26 -28.39
N ILE A 40 -14.69 -35.29 -28.45
CA ILE A 40 -13.37 -35.28 -27.82
C ILE A 40 -12.50 -34.17 -28.41
N PHE A 41 -12.54 -33.97 -29.73
CA PHE A 41 -11.84 -32.88 -30.41
C PHE A 41 -12.38 -31.51 -30.00
N VAL A 42 -13.71 -31.34 -29.88
CA VAL A 42 -14.31 -30.09 -29.40
C VAL A 42 -13.92 -29.81 -27.95
N ILE A 43 -13.98 -30.80 -27.05
CA ILE A 43 -13.55 -30.64 -25.65
C ILE A 43 -12.05 -30.30 -25.58
N PHE A 44 -11.22 -30.97 -26.38
CA PHE A 44 -9.80 -30.67 -26.47
C PHE A 44 -9.54 -29.26 -27.00
N CYS A 45 -10.24 -28.81 -28.05
CA CYS A 45 -10.13 -27.45 -28.55
C CYS A 45 -10.58 -26.41 -27.51
N VAL A 46 -11.67 -26.67 -26.78
CA VAL A 46 -12.14 -25.78 -25.70
C VAL A 46 -11.11 -25.73 -24.58
N LEU A 47 -10.56 -26.87 -24.13
CA LEU A 47 -9.52 -26.91 -23.11
C LEU A 47 -8.21 -26.28 -23.59
N PHE A 48 -7.85 -26.46 -24.85
CA PHE A 48 -6.67 -25.84 -25.46
C PHE A 48 -6.82 -24.32 -25.56
N VAL A 49 -8.01 -23.83 -25.91
CA VAL A 49 -8.34 -22.40 -25.90
C VAL A 49 -8.36 -21.87 -24.46
N PHE A 50 -8.93 -22.59 -23.48
CA PHE A 50 -8.86 -22.18 -22.07
C PHE A 50 -7.44 -22.23 -21.51
N PHE A 51 -6.60 -23.16 -21.96
CA PHE A 51 -5.21 -23.26 -21.52
C PHE A 51 -4.35 -22.12 -22.08
N TRP A 52 -4.48 -21.83 -23.38
CA TRP A 52 -3.70 -20.78 -24.07
C TRP A 52 -4.28 -19.37 -23.95
N PHE A 53 -5.60 -19.23 -23.96
CA PHE A 53 -6.31 -17.94 -23.87
C PHE A 53 -7.03 -17.71 -22.54
N GLY A 54 -7.39 -18.77 -21.81
CA GLY A 54 -8.13 -18.66 -20.54
C GLY A 54 -7.28 -18.34 -19.30
N SER A 55 -5.97 -18.26 -19.44
CA SER A 55 -5.06 -17.94 -18.31
C SER A 55 -4.71 -16.45 -18.18
N SER A 56 -5.11 -15.61 -19.14
CA SER A 56 -4.63 -14.21 -19.18
C SER A 56 -5.67 -13.14 -18.90
N LYS A 57 -6.99 -13.40 -18.88
CA LYS A 57 -8.02 -12.38 -18.57
C LYS A 57 -9.35 -12.88 -17.96
N ILE A 58 -9.34 -13.93 -17.14
CA ILE A 58 -10.44 -14.08 -16.15
C ILE A 58 -10.07 -13.20 -14.97
N SER A 59 -10.21 -11.88 -15.15
CA SER A 59 -10.38 -10.99 -14.01
C SER A 59 -11.74 -11.35 -13.42
N PHE A 60 -11.73 -12.24 -12.42
CA PHE A 60 -12.76 -12.18 -11.40
C PHE A 60 -12.76 -10.72 -10.99
N SER A 61 -13.82 -9.98 -11.29
CA SER A 61 -13.96 -8.55 -11.01
C SER A 61 -13.53 -8.31 -9.56
N SER A 62 -12.25 -8.02 -9.32
CA SER A 62 -11.82 -7.58 -8.02
C SER A 62 -12.40 -6.20 -7.95
N ALA A 63 -13.48 -6.04 -7.17
CA ALA A 63 -14.04 -4.75 -6.88
C ALA A 63 -12.87 -3.79 -6.62
N SER A 64 -12.86 -2.66 -7.32
CA SER A 64 -11.83 -1.66 -7.16
C SER A 64 -11.69 -1.33 -5.66
N PRO A 65 -10.46 -1.31 -5.14
CA PRO A 65 -10.27 -1.17 -3.70
C PRO A 65 -10.80 0.18 -3.24
N LYS A 66 -11.60 0.18 -2.16
CA LYS A 66 -12.14 1.41 -1.55
C LYS A 66 -11.03 2.37 -1.11
N VAL A 67 -9.94 1.83 -0.57
CA VAL A 67 -8.76 2.59 -0.13
C VAL A 67 -7.52 2.08 -0.84
N VAL A 68 -6.66 2.99 -1.29
CA VAL A 68 -5.37 2.67 -1.89
C VAL A 68 -4.24 3.29 -1.05
N LEU A 69 -3.37 2.44 -0.53
CA LEU A 69 -2.12 2.85 0.12
C LEU A 69 -1.11 3.22 -0.95
N ILE A 70 -0.44 4.35 -0.76
CA ILE A 70 0.64 4.84 -1.61
C ILE A 70 1.91 4.81 -0.77
N LEU A 71 2.87 4.02 -1.23
CA LEU A 71 4.21 4.00 -0.67
C LEU A 71 5.19 4.49 -1.71
N ALA A 72 5.80 5.66 -1.45
CA ALA A 72 6.96 6.10 -2.21
C ALA A 72 8.16 5.24 -1.82
N VAL A 73 8.66 4.48 -2.79
CA VAL A 73 9.85 3.65 -2.66
C VAL A 73 11.00 4.27 -3.44
N ASN A 74 12.22 3.90 -3.10
CA ASN A 74 13.39 4.32 -3.84
C ASN A 74 14.19 3.09 -4.26
N GLU A 75 13.86 2.57 -5.44
CA GLU A 75 14.53 1.40 -6.03
C GLU A 75 15.87 1.81 -6.65
N GLY A 76 16.89 2.00 -5.80
CA GLY A 76 18.28 2.15 -6.25
C GLY A 76 19.11 3.25 -5.58
N GLY A 77 18.48 4.15 -4.83
CA GLY A 77 19.19 5.17 -4.04
C GLY A 77 19.09 6.60 -4.58
N GLY A 78 19.95 7.48 -4.12
CA GLY A 78 20.00 8.89 -4.51
C GLY A 78 20.77 9.17 -5.79
N VAL A 79 20.65 10.41 -6.27
CA VAL A 79 21.52 10.93 -7.35
C VAL A 79 22.98 10.89 -6.92
N LEU A 80 23.22 11.32 -5.67
CA LEU A 80 24.56 11.51 -5.12
C LEU A 80 25.08 10.32 -4.32
N LYS A 81 24.19 9.46 -3.82
CA LYS A 81 24.55 8.36 -2.91
C LYS A 81 23.77 7.10 -3.28
N TRP A 82 24.50 6.01 -3.50
CA TRP A 82 23.89 4.68 -3.62
C TRP A 82 23.18 4.28 -2.33
N LYS A 83 22.09 3.53 -2.48
CA LYS A 83 21.30 3.04 -1.35
C LYS A 83 22.13 2.10 -0.47
N GLY A 84 22.26 2.45 0.82
CA GLY A 84 22.99 1.65 1.79
C GLY A 84 22.23 0.38 2.20
N GLU A 85 22.92 -0.59 2.81
CA GLU A 85 22.30 -1.84 3.28
C GLU A 85 21.15 -1.61 4.26
N GLN A 86 21.31 -0.64 5.18
CA GLN A 86 20.28 -0.24 6.13
C GLN A 86 19.06 0.34 5.40
N GLU A 87 19.25 1.24 4.43
CA GLU A 87 18.16 1.83 3.65
C GLU A 87 17.39 0.76 2.85
N TRP A 88 18.09 -0.25 2.31
CA TRP A 88 17.46 -1.41 1.68
C TRP A 88 16.62 -2.23 2.66
N ALA A 89 17.13 -2.44 3.87
CA ALA A 89 16.43 -3.21 4.88
C ALA A 89 15.19 -2.47 5.40
N ILE A 90 15.30 -1.16 5.64
CA ILE A 90 14.18 -0.27 5.99
C ILE A 90 13.06 -0.35 4.95
N GLU A 91 13.40 -0.17 3.67
CA GLU A 91 12.42 -0.24 2.59
C GLU A 91 11.73 -1.61 2.55
N ARG A 92 12.50 -2.70 2.64
CA ARG A 92 11.95 -4.06 2.61
C ARG A 92 10.94 -4.28 3.74
N ILE A 93 11.29 -3.89 4.96
CA ILE A 93 10.43 -4.01 6.14
C ILE A 93 9.15 -3.19 5.93
N SER A 94 9.28 -1.94 5.49
CA SER A 94 8.15 -1.04 5.24
C SER A 94 7.19 -1.56 4.15
N ILE A 95 7.74 -2.05 3.03
CA ILE A 95 6.96 -2.67 1.95
C ILE A 95 6.20 -3.88 2.46
N GLN A 96 6.85 -4.79 3.20
CA GLN A 96 6.20 -5.99 3.72
C GLN A 96 5.08 -5.65 4.70
N ASN A 97 5.32 -4.71 5.62
CA ASN A 97 4.34 -4.22 6.58
C ASN A 97 3.07 -3.70 5.88
N LYS A 98 3.22 -2.79 4.90
CA LYS A 98 2.10 -2.19 4.15
C LYS A 98 1.42 -3.19 3.21
N ARG A 99 2.19 -4.07 2.55
CA ARG A 99 1.66 -5.12 1.67
C ARG A 99 0.78 -6.11 2.42
N ALA A 100 1.24 -6.57 3.58
CA ALA A 100 0.45 -7.46 4.41
C ALA A 100 -0.84 -6.77 4.87
N TYR A 101 -0.73 -5.54 5.39
CA TYR A 101 -1.88 -4.77 5.86
C TYR A 101 -2.92 -4.57 4.76
N ALA A 102 -2.50 -4.14 3.58
CA ALA A 102 -3.37 -3.96 2.43
C ALA A 102 -4.05 -5.27 2.02
N LYS A 103 -3.29 -6.37 1.94
CA LYS A 103 -3.83 -7.70 1.60
C LYS A 103 -4.89 -8.17 2.59
N LYS A 104 -4.70 -7.91 3.88
CA LYS A 104 -5.63 -8.35 4.94
C LYS A 104 -6.97 -7.65 4.87
N HIS A 105 -6.96 -6.33 4.66
CA HIS A 105 -8.17 -5.52 4.67
C HIS A 105 -8.78 -5.31 3.28
N GLY A 106 -8.18 -5.92 2.24
CA GLY A 106 -8.64 -5.76 0.86
C GLY A 106 -8.37 -4.37 0.28
N TYR A 107 -7.39 -3.64 0.82
CA TYR A 107 -6.96 -2.35 0.30
C TYR A 107 -6.00 -2.53 -0.88
N GLY A 108 -5.98 -1.53 -1.76
CA GLY A 108 -4.95 -1.42 -2.80
C GLY A 108 -3.62 -0.99 -2.19
N LEU A 109 -2.51 -1.41 -2.79
CA LEU A 109 -1.19 -0.88 -2.50
C LEU A 109 -0.48 -0.59 -3.82
N THR A 110 0.02 0.63 -3.95
CA THR A 110 0.89 1.02 -5.06
C THR A 110 2.27 1.41 -4.53
N LEU A 111 3.29 0.84 -5.14
CA LEU A 111 4.70 1.16 -4.87
C LEU A 111 5.16 2.08 -5.99
N LYS A 112 5.64 3.27 -5.64
CA LYS A 112 6.01 4.31 -6.61
C LYS A 112 7.48 4.66 -6.47
N ASP A 113 8.26 4.30 -7.50
CA ASP A 113 9.71 4.58 -7.54
C ASP A 113 9.97 6.08 -7.78
N MET A 114 10.70 6.70 -6.86
CA MET A 114 11.09 8.11 -6.89
C MET A 114 12.39 8.39 -7.68
N ARG A 115 13.06 7.34 -8.18
CA ARG A 115 14.42 7.42 -8.77
C ARG A 115 14.52 8.28 -10.03
N THR A 116 13.57 8.19 -10.97
CA THR A 116 13.68 8.89 -12.27
C THR A 116 13.71 10.41 -12.09
N ALA A 117 13.03 10.92 -11.07
CA ALA A 117 12.92 12.34 -10.80
C ALA A 117 14.16 12.91 -10.10
N ARG A 118 14.89 12.10 -9.32
CA ARG A 118 16.20 12.44 -8.77
C ARG A 118 17.20 12.75 -9.89
N ARG A 119 17.26 11.94 -10.96
CA ARG A 119 18.29 12.04 -12.02
C ARG A 119 18.28 13.34 -12.84
N TYR A 120 17.17 14.07 -12.88
CA TYR A 120 16.98 15.24 -13.76
C TYR A 120 16.55 16.51 -13.04
N SER A 121 16.58 16.53 -11.70
CA SER A 121 16.21 17.72 -10.94
C SER A 121 17.25 18.04 -9.87
N HIS A 122 17.47 19.34 -9.64
CA HIS A 122 18.13 19.81 -8.42
C HIS A 122 17.44 19.17 -7.21
N GLU A 123 18.18 18.87 -6.13
CA GLU A 123 17.83 18.06 -4.94
C GLU A 123 16.50 18.41 -4.21
N TYR A 124 15.77 19.40 -4.71
CA TYR A 124 14.60 20.01 -4.12
C TYR A 124 13.27 19.37 -4.50
N ARG A 125 13.20 18.46 -5.50
CA ARG A 125 11.91 17.87 -5.99
C ARG A 125 11.36 16.66 -5.24
N GLU A 126 12.08 16.13 -4.26
CA GLU A 126 11.72 14.83 -3.67
C GLU A 126 10.39 14.85 -2.92
N GLY A 127 10.20 15.81 -2.01
CA GLY A 127 8.94 15.94 -1.27
C GLY A 127 7.77 16.31 -2.19
N TRP A 128 8.00 17.21 -3.15
CA TRP A 128 6.99 17.65 -4.10
C TRP A 128 6.40 16.51 -4.95
N GLN A 129 7.16 15.45 -5.25
CA GLN A 129 6.68 14.30 -6.04
C GLN A 129 5.44 13.62 -5.44
N LYS A 130 5.17 13.82 -4.13
CA LYS A 130 3.90 13.46 -3.48
C LYS A 130 2.70 13.82 -4.34
N VAL A 131 2.70 15.04 -4.88
CA VAL A 131 1.59 15.58 -5.66
C VAL A 131 1.43 14.87 -7.00
N GLU A 132 2.52 14.69 -7.74
CA GLU A 132 2.49 13.99 -9.04
C GLU A 132 2.06 12.53 -8.88
N ILE A 133 2.62 11.84 -7.88
CA ILE A 133 2.27 10.44 -7.59
C ILE A 133 0.82 10.29 -7.18
N LEU A 134 0.29 11.21 -6.37
CA LEU A 134 -1.12 11.21 -6.02
C LEU A 134 -2.00 11.34 -7.26
N LYS A 135 -1.69 12.30 -8.14
CA LYS A 135 -2.43 12.47 -9.41
C LYS A 135 -2.33 11.24 -10.30
N GLN A 136 -1.17 10.62 -10.39
CA GLN A 136 -0.99 9.38 -11.15
C GLN A 136 -1.83 8.24 -10.55
N THR A 137 -1.76 8.06 -9.23
CA THR A 137 -2.50 7.01 -8.52
C THR A 137 -4.02 7.20 -8.63
N MET A 138 -4.49 8.44 -8.55
CA MET A 138 -5.91 8.78 -8.77
C MET A 138 -6.39 8.41 -10.18
N ARG A 139 -5.53 8.47 -11.20
CA ARG A 139 -5.86 8.02 -12.57
C ARG A 139 -5.83 6.50 -12.71
N GLU A 140 -4.92 5.83 -11.99
CA GLU A 140 -4.81 4.36 -11.98
C GLU A 140 -5.98 3.69 -11.24
N PHE A 141 -6.49 4.34 -10.19
CA PHE A 141 -7.58 3.84 -9.36
C PHE A 141 -8.74 4.86 -9.31
N PRO A 142 -9.45 5.07 -10.43
CA PRO A 142 -10.48 6.12 -10.53
C PRO A 142 -11.67 5.90 -9.59
N ASP A 143 -11.92 4.64 -9.19
CA ASP A 143 -13.05 4.27 -8.33
C ASP A 143 -12.68 4.19 -6.83
N ALA A 144 -11.40 4.34 -6.48
CA ALA A 144 -11.00 4.35 -5.07
C ALA A 144 -11.57 5.60 -4.38
N GLU A 145 -12.04 5.46 -3.14
CA GLU A 145 -12.61 6.57 -2.37
C GLU A 145 -11.52 7.39 -1.66
N TRP A 146 -10.52 6.71 -1.10
CA TRP A 146 -9.45 7.35 -0.34
C TRP A 146 -8.07 6.85 -0.78
N PHE A 147 -7.13 7.78 -0.81
CA PHE A 147 -5.71 7.50 -0.98
C PHE A 147 -5.00 7.80 0.32
N TRP A 148 -4.28 6.83 0.85
CA TRP A 148 -3.49 6.98 2.07
C TRP A 148 -2.01 7.03 1.71
N TRP A 149 -1.42 8.21 1.80
CA TRP A 149 0.02 8.39 1.64
C TRP A 149 0.75 7.94 2.90
N LEU A 150 1.80 7.15 2.72
CA LEU A 150 2.71 6.73 3.79
C LEU A 150 4.16 6.86 3.34
N ASP A 151 4.96 7.58 4.12
CA ASP A 151 6.41 7.65 3.90
C ASP A 151 7.08 6.29 4.19
N MET A 152 8.27 6.09 3.61
CA MET A 152 9.02 4.83 3.71
C MET A 152 9.36 4.48 5.17
N GLU A 153 9.66 5.48 5.99
CA GLU A 153 10.09 5.36 7.38
C GLU A 153 8.91 5.24 8.38
N THR A 154 7.74 4.81 7.89
CA THR A 154 6.55 4.55 8.73
C THR A 154 6.29 3.05 8.90
N LEU A 155 5.72 2.66 10.05
CA LEU A 155 5.26 1.30 10.33
C LEU A 155 3.83 1.30 10.87
N ILE A 156 2.98 0.46 10.29
CA ILE A 156 1.65 0.15 10.82
C ILE A 156 1.82 -0.85 11.96
N MET A 157 1.45 -0.43 13.16
CA MET A 157 1.68 -1.15 14.41
C MET A 157 0.48 -2.00 14.83
N GLU A 158 -0.73 -1.65 14.36
CA GLU A 158 -1.98 -2.31 14.71
C GLU A 158 -2.64 -2.97 13.47
N PRO A 159 -2.13 -4.12 13.00
CA PRO A 159 -2.53 -4.72 11.74
C PRO A 159 -3.94 -5.35 11.74
N GLU A 160 -4.51 -5.59 12.91
CA GLU A 160 -5.87 -6.10 13.08
C GLU A 160 -6.94 -5.01 12.90
N MET A 161 -6.58 -3.74 13.14
CA MET A 161 -7.51 -2.61 13.03
C MET A 161 -7.67 -2.18 11.56
N SER A 162 -8.90 -1.96 11.09
CA SER A 162 -9.16 -1.41 9.75
C SER A 162 -9.26 0.11 9.79
N LEU A 163 -9.05 0.78 8.66
CA LEU A 163 -9.20 2.25 8.56
C LEU A 163 -10.63 2.71 8.80
N ASP A 164 -11.62 1.91 8.40
CA ASP A 164 -13.03 2.22 8.66
C ASP A 164 -13.33 2.28 10.16
N LYS A 165 -12.83 1.31 10.94
CA LYS A 165 -13.01 1.27 12.40
C LYS A 165 -12.14 2.32 13.11
N HIS A 166 -10.91 2.52 12.63
CA HIS A 166 -9.96 3.42 13.26
C HIS A 166 -10.33 4.90 13.04
N ILE A 167 -10.63 5.27 11.79
CA ILE A 167 -10.78 6.66 11.33
C ILE A 167 -12.20 6.93 10.84
N PHE A 168 -12.64 6.30 9.74
CA PHE A 168 -13.79 6.80 8.97
C PHE A 168 -15.12 6.76 9.73
N SER A 169 -15.35 5.74 10.57
CA SER A 169 -16.58 5.60 11.36
C SER A 169 -16.68 6.56 12.55
N ARG A 170 -15.56 7.18 12.95
CA ARG A 170 -15.47 8.09 14.11
C ARG A 170 -14.89 9.44 13.72
N LEU A 171 -14.93 9.78 12.43
CA LEU A 171 -14.23 10.94 11.90
C LEU A 171 -14.66 12.25 12.59
N ASP A 172 -15.95 12.41 12.83
CA ASP A 172 -16.52 13.58 13.51
C ASP A 172 -16.13 13.68 14.99
N GLU A 173 -15.75 12.56 15.62
CA GLU A 173 -15.33 12.52 17.03
C GLU A 173 -13.84 12.81 17.20
N ILE A 174 -13.00 12.29 16.30
CA ILE A 174 -11.54 12.33 16.46
C ILE A 174 -10.88 13.47 15.70
N SER A 175 -11.55 14.04 14.69
CA SER A 175 -10.98 15.10 13.86
C SER A 175 -11.41 16.48 14.34
N TYR A 176 -10.56 17.46 14.13
CA TYR A 176 -10.85 18.86 14.39
C TYR A 176 -10.53 19.70 13.16
N ARG A 177 -11.25 20.81 12.99
CA ARG A 177 -11.11 21.70 11.82
C ARG A 177 -10.66 23.10 12.20
N MET A 178 -11.00 23.52 13.41
CA MET A 178 -10.58 24.78 14.01
C MET A 178 -9.23 24.59 14.70
N LEU A 179 -8.39 25.61 14.66
CA LEU A 179 -7.03 25.57 15.20
C LEU A 179 -6.97 26.12 16.64
N ASP A 180 -8.04 25.94 17.40
CA ASP A 180 -8.18 26.44 18.78
C ASP A 180 -7.43 25.58 19.80
N GLU A 181 -7.38 24.26 19.62
CA GLU A 181 -6.68 23.36 20.54
C GLU A 181 -5.18 23.18 20.23
N PHE A 182 -4.82 23.11 18.95
CA PHE A 182 -3.45 22.86 18.51
C PHE A 182 -3.09 23.63 17.23
N ASN A 183 -2.14 24.56 17.35
CA ASN A 183 -1.72 25.46 16.28
C ASN A 183 -0.25 25.91 16.49
N PRO A 184 0.73 25.01 16.30
CA PRO A 184 2.15 25.29 16.53
C PRO A 184 2.68 26.46 15.68
N LEU A 185 2.09 26.67 14.50
CA LEU A 185 2.50 27.70 13.55
C LEU A 185 1.79 29.04 13.74
N ASN A 186 0.89 29.17 14.72
CA ASN A 186 0.06 30.36 14.93
C ASN A 186 -0.67 30.82 13.66
N LEU A 187 -1.18 29.87 12.87
CA LEU A 187 -1.96 30.16 11.67
C LEU A 187 -3.25 30.91 12.05
N PRO A 188 -3.81 31.76 11.15
CA PRO A 188 -5.06 32.46 11.41
C PRO A 188 -6.17 31.50 11.83
N LEU A 189 -6.87 31.81 12.93
CA LEU A 189 -7.96 30.99 13.45
C LEU A 189 -9.22 31.14 12.61
N ASP A 190 -9.55 32.38 12.26
CA ASP A 190 -10.71 32.76 11.46
C ASP A 190 -10.25 33.38 10.14
N ILE A 191 -10.82 32.88 9.04
CA ILE A 191 -10.66 33.44 7.71
C ILE A 191 -12.05 33.49 7.06
N PRO A 192 -12.36 34.55 6.30
CA PRO A 192 -13.71 34.71 5.75
C PRO A 192 -14.04 33.61 4.73
N TYR A 193 -15.33 33.33 4.56
CA TYR A 193 -15.87 32.40 3.55
C TYR A 193 -15.60 30.90 3.77
N VAL A 194 -15.26 30.48 4.99
CA VAL A 194 -15.08 29.04 5.32
C VAL A 194 -16.40 28.42 5.75
N ASP A 195 -16.81 27.33 5.08
CA ASP A 195 -18.00 26.56 5.44
C ASP A 195 -17.63 25.16 5.97
N TYR A 196 -17.53 25.02 7.29
CA TYR A 196 -17.21 23.73 7.92
C TYR A 196 -18.34 22.69 7.85
N SER A 197 -19.52 23.03 7.31
CA SER A 197 -20.59 22.05 7.04
C SER A 197 -20.27 21.13 5.86
N LYS A 198 -19.28 21.51 5.02
CA LYS A 198 -18.85 20.68 3.88
C LYS A 198 -18.12 19.42 4.36
N PRO A 199 -18.30 18.28 3.65
CA PRO A 199 -17.56 17.06 3.96
C PRO A 199 -16.06 17.28 3.77
N VAL A 200 -15.27 16.59 4.59
CA VAL A 200 -13.81 16.63 4.59
C VAL A 200 -13.26 15.75 3.47
N ASP A 201 -12.27 16.27 2.76
CA ASP A 201 -11.60 15.58 1.65
C ASP A 201 -10.09 15.40 1.91
N LEU A 202 -9.50 16.12 2.88
CA LEU A 202 -8.10 15.97 3.30
C LEU A 202 -7.99 15.78 4.82
N LEU A 203 -7.38 14.68 5.23
CA LEU A 203 -7.05 14.35 6.62
C LEU A 203 -5.54 14.37 6.79
N ILE A 204 -5.06 15.34 7.55
CA ILE A 204 -3.64 15.52 7.86
C ILE A 204 -3.43 15.55 9.37
N THR A 205 -2.19 15.52 9.80
CA THR A 205 -1.82 15.69 11.21
C THR A 205 -0.95 16.93 11.36
N GLN A 206 -0.84 17.43 12.58
CA GLN A 206 0.16 18.45 12.93
C GLN A 206 1.13 17.89 13.96
N ASP A 207 2.41 18.24 13.86
CA ASP A 207 3.47 17.88 14.80
C ASP A 207 4.04 19.13 15.48
N CYS A 208 5.23 19.04 16.07
CA CYS A 208 5.88 20.18 16.72
C CYS A 208 6.25 21.32 15.77
N GLY A 209 6.39 21.06 14.47
CA GLY A 209 6.86 21.99 13.45
C GLY A 209 5.77 22.47 12.49
N GLY A 210 4.56 21.91 12.53
CA GLY A 210 3.49 22.31 11.60
C GLY A 210 2.71 21.13 11.07
N PHE A 211 2.35 21.18 9.79
CA PHE A 211 1.64 20.09 9.13
C PHE A 211 2.57 18.90 8.94
N ASN A 212 2.10 17.67 9.12
CA ASN A 212 2.93 16.50 8.81
C ASN A 212 2.37 15.72 7.63
N LEU A 213 3.21 15.55 6.60
CA LEU A 213 2.88 14.87 5.34
C LEU A 213 3.47 13.46 5.23
N GLY A 214 3.96 12.88 6.33
CA GLY A 214 4.49 11.52 6.36
C GLY A 214 3.41 10.45 6.42
N SER A 215 2.21 10.79 6.89
CA SER A 215 1.02 9.95 6.85
C SER A 215 -0.23 10.83 6.77
N PHE A 216 -0.92 10.80 5.63
CA PHE A 216 -2.14 11.58 5.43
C PHE A 216 -3.09 10.92 4.43
N LEU A 217 -4.38 11.22 4.53
CA LEU A 217 -5.40 10.66 3.66
C LEU A 217 -6.04 11.77 2.82
N ILE A 218 -6.21 11.51 1.53
CA ILE A 218 -6.91 12.41 0.61
C ILE A 218 -7.99 11.64 -0.15
N LYS A 219 -9.18 12.21 -0.19
CA LYS A 219 -10.34 11.64 -0.85
C LYS A 219 -10.21 11.78 -2.36
N ASN A 220 -10.76 10.86 -3.13
CA ASN A 220 -10.90 11.00 -4.57
C ASN A 220 -12.08 11.92 -4.90
N SER A 221 -11.81 13.22 -5.04
CA SER A 221 -12.82 14.22 -5.38
C SER A 221 -12.27 15.23 -6.40
N GLU A 222 -13.17 15.97 -7.04
CA GLU A 222 -12.77 17.09 -7.90
C GLU A 222 -12.03 18.17 -7.12
N TRP A 223 -12.37 18.36 -5.84
CA TRP A 223 -11.64 19.26 -4.94
C TRP A 223 -10.20 18.79 -4.75
N SER A 224 -9.97 17.50 -4.51
CA SER A 224 -8.62 16.96 -4.32
C SER A 224 -7.78 17.11 -5.58
N LYS A 225 -8.36 16.90 -6.76
CA LYS A 225 -7.67 17.12 -8.04
C LYS A 225 -7.25 18.58 -8.21
N LEU A 226 -8.15 19.52 -7.90
CA LEU A 226 -7.86 20.96 -7.93
C LEU A 226 -6.81 21.35 -6.90
N LEU A 227 -6.89 20.83 -5.67
CA LEU A 227 -5.87 21.03 -4.65
C LEU A 227 -4.50 20.59 -5.17
N LEU A 228 -4.40 19.39 -5.74
CA LEU A 228 -3.13 18.87 -6.27
C LEU A 228 -2.60 19.69 -7.45
N ASP A 229 -3.48 20.28 -8.27
CA ASP A 229 -3.06 21.23 -9.32
C ASP A 229 -2.50 22.52 -8.73
N MET A 230 -3.16 23.10 -7.73
CA MET A 230 -2.74 24.34 -7.05
C MET A 230 -1.50 24.14 -6.19
N TRP A 231 -1.38 22.99 -5.54
CA TRP A 231 -0.25 22.67 -4.68
C TRP A 231 1.03 22.55 -5.51
N TRP A 232 0.96 21.95 -6.71
CA TRP A 232 2.08 21.87 -7.65
C TRP A 232 2.28 23.16 -8.49
N ASP A 233 1.65 24.28 -8.14
CA ASP A 233 1.77 25.52 -8.91
C ASP A 233 3.24 26.02 -8.93
N PRO A 234 3.78 26.47 -10.08
CA PRO A 234 5.16 26.97 -10.19
C PRO A 234 5.49 28.13 -9.26
N VAL A 235 4.53 28.93 -8.81
CA VAL A 235 4.78 29.99 -7.80
C VAL A 235 5.18 29.34 -6.47
N CYS A 236 4.45 28.32 -6.04
CA CYS A 236 4.76 27.58 -4.82
C CYS A 236 6.05 26.79 -4.97
N TYR A 237 6.17 26.04 -6.08
CA TYR A 237 7.26 25.11 -6.32
C TYR A 237 8.58 25.79 -6.73
N GLU A 238 8.57 26.79 -7.62
CA GLU A 238 9.80 27.37 -8.18
C GLU A 238 10.18 28.72 -7.56
N GLN A 239 9.24 29.54 -7.10
CA GLN A 239 9.59 30.88 -6.59
C GLN A 239 9.82 30.91 -5.08
N LYS A 240 9.15 30.03 -4.33
CA LYS A 240 9.21 30.01 -2.86
C LYS A 240 10.11 28.91 -2.28
N HIS A 241 10.60 27.96 -3.07
CA HIS A 241 11.46 26.87 -2.57
C HIS A 241 12.79 27.31 -1.92
N MET A 242 13.24 28.55 -2.17
CA MET A 242 14.42 29.13 -1.51
C MET A 242 14.08 29.84 -0.19
N VAL A 243 12.79 30.06 0.08
CA VAL A 243 12.28 30.72 1.29
C VAL A 243 11.68 29.69 2.26
N TRP A 244 11.04 28.65 1.72
CA TRP A 244 10.41 27.57 2.45
C TRP A 244 11.39 26.44 2.72
N GLU A 245 11.73 26.25 3.98
CA GLU A 245 12.63 25.21 4.45
C GLU A 245 12.01 23.82 4.26
N HIS A 246 10.71 23.66 4.56
CA HIS A 246 9.97 22.41 4.45
C HIS A 246 9.15 22.30 3.15
N ARG A 247 9.43 23.17 2.17
CA ARG A 247 9.06 22.99 0.75
C ARG A 247 7.56 22.73 0.53
N GLU A 248 7.16 21.51 0.15
CA GLU A 248 5.77 21.18 -0.14
C GLU A 248 4.87 21.29 1.10
N GLN A 249 5.43 21.09 2.29
CA GLN A 249 4.73 21.24 3.56
C GLN A 249 4.36 22.70 3.79
N ASP A 250 5.36 23.60 3.76
CA ASP A 250 5.16 25.05 3.90
C ASP A 250 4.19 25.60 2.83
N ALA A 251 4.22 25.02 1.62
CA ALA A 251 3.30 25.38 0.55
C ALA A 251 1.85 25.04 0.89
N LEU A 252 1.59 23.85 1.44
CA LEU A 252 0.24 23.46 1.86
C LEU A 252 -0.23 24.29 3.05
N GLU A 253 0.67 24.61 3.99
CA GLU A 253 0.38 25.48 5.13
C GLU A 253 -0.02 26.89 4.68
N ALA A 254 0.73 27.47 3.73
CA ALA A 254 0.40 28.77 3.14
C ALA A 254 -0.95 28.72 2.39
N LEU A 255 -1.17 27.69 1.58
CA LEU A 255 -2.44 27.50 0.89
C LEU A 255 -3.60 27.39 1.89
N TYR A 256 -3.45 26.61 2.95
CA TYR A 256 -4.45 26.47 4.01
C TYR A 256 -4.70 27.78 4.76
N ALA A 257 -3.66 28.57 5.02
CA ALA A 257 -3.76 29.84 5.75
C ALA A 257 -4.53 30.91 4.98
N PHE A 258 -4.45 30.91 3.64
CA PHE A 258 -4.99 31.99 2.80
C PHE A 258 -6.17 31.59 1.90
N GLN A 259 -6.44 30.30 1.69
CA GLN A 259 -7.48 29.83 0.78
C GLN A 259 -8.66 29.19 1.54
N PRO A 260 -9.82 29.87 1.67
CA PRO A 260 -10.98 29.36 2.39
C PRO A 260 -11.49 28.01 1.87
N TRP A 261 -11.49 27.83 0.54
CA TRP A 261 -11.95 26.59 -0.11
C TRP A 261 -11.05 25.38 0.17
N ILE A 262 -9.79 25.60 0.55
CA ILE A 262 -8.90 24.53 1.02
C ILE A 262 -9.19 24.25 2.50
N ARG A 263 -9.23 25.30 3.31
CA ARG A 263 -9.50 25.20 4.75
C ARG A 263 -10.81 24.49 5.08
N GLU A 264 -11.87 24.80 4.36
CA GLU A 264 -13.21 24.21 4.55
C GLU A 264 -13.31 22.73 4.16
N LYS A 265 -12.24 22.12 3.63
CA LYS A 265 -12.17 20.71 3.22
C LYS A 265 -11.06 19.92 3.90
N THR A 266 -10.21 20.59 4.66
CA THR A 266 -9.18 19.98 5.50
C THR A 266 -9.73 19.72 6.90
N ALA A 267 -9.32 18.59 7.49
CA ALA A 267 -9.44 18.34 8.93
C ALA A 267 -8.14 17.73 9.44
N PHE A 268 -7.90 17.94 10.72
CA PHE A 268 -6.73 17.44 11.42
C PHE A 268 -7.11 16.27 12.30
N LEU A 269 -6.21 15.29 12.34
CA LEU A 269 -6.24 14.21 13.32
C LEU A 269 -5.17 14.48 14.39
N PRO A 270 -5.37 14.03 15.64
CA PRO A 270 -4.29 14.01 16.62
C PRO A 270 -3.10 13.21 16.07
N LEU A 271 -1.87 13.70 16.21
CA LEU A 271 -0.69 13.14 15.54
C LEU A 271 -0.57 11.62 15.71
N ARG A 272 -0.72 11.14 16.94
CA ARG A 272 -0.58 9.72 17.30
C ARG A 272 -1.60 8.77 16.67
N THR A 273 -2.68 9.29 16.11
CA THR A 273 -3.70 8.46 15.45
C THR A 273 -3.17 7.80 14.18
N ILE A 274 -2.34 8.48 13.39
CA ILE A 274 -1.83 7.93 12.12
C ILE A 274 -0.35 8.21 11.88
N ASN A 275 0.33 8.84 12.83
CA ASN A 275 1.64 9.44 12.59
C ASN A 275 2.47 9.65 13.88
N ALA A 276 2.34 8.76 14.86
CA ALA A 276 3.03 8.89 16.15
C ALA A 276 4.55 8.93 15.99
N PHE A 277 5.23 9.73 16.77
CA PHE A 277 6.68 9.89 16.68
C PHE A 277 7.46 9.00 17.65
N PRO A 278 8.65 8.51 17.29
CA PRO A 278 9.56 7.89 18.22
C PRO A 278 10.12 8.92 19.23
N PRO A 279 10.54 8.48 20.43
CA PRO A 279 11.28 9.35 21.35
C PRO A 279 12.50 9.99 20.67
N GLY A 280 12.72 11.28 20.92
CA GLY A 280 13.82 12.06 20.34
C GLY A 280 13.47 12.79 19.03
N ALA A 281 12.41 12.39 18.32
CA ALA A 281 11.77 13.29 17.35
C ALA A 281 11.12 14.46 18.10
N CYS A 282 11.06 15.67 17.55
CA CYS A 282 10.57 16.84 18.29
C CYS A 282 11.22 17.01 19.67
N SER A 283 12.55 16.94 19.74
CA SER A 283 13.30 16.90 21.01
C SER A 283 13.00 18.09 21.94
N GLU A 284 12.69 19.26 21.38
CA GLU A 284 12.27 20.44 22.15
C GLU A 284 10.97 20.23 22.94
N PHE A 285 10.19 19.21 22.59
CA PHE A 285 8.89 18.88 23.17
C PHE A 285 8.86 17.47 23.79
N GLU A 286 10.01 16.91 24.20
CA GLU A 286 10.14 15.53 24.73
C GLU A 286 9.12 15.11 25.80
N ASN A 287 8.64 16.05 26.61
CA ASN A 287 7.69 15.78 27.69
C ASN A 287 6.22 15.86 27.26
N ASP A 288 5.95 16.18 25.99
CA ASP A 288 4.60 16.33 25.48
C ASP A 288 4.05 14.99 24.96
N PRO A 289 3.07 14.37 25.66
CA PRO A 289 2.55 13.07 25.30
C PRO A 289 1.71 13.05 24.02
N ARG A 290 1.47 14.22 23.39
CA ARG A 290 0.71 14.34 22.14
C ARG A 290 1.48 13.81 20.94
N PHE A 291 2.81 13.82 20.99
CA PHE A 291 3.64 13.48 19.83
C PHE A 291 4.09 12.03 19.80
N PHE A 292 4.44 11.50 20.97
CA PHE A 292 5.22 10.26 21.03
C PHE A 292 4.39 9.00 21.05
N TYR A 293 4.86 7.99 20.33
CA TYR A 293 4.30 6.65 20.30
C TYR A 293 4.20 6.06 21.71
N LYS A 294 3.00 5.58 22.07
CA LYS A 294 2.75 4.83 23.29
C LYS A 294 2.20 3.46 22.98
N GLU A 295 2.91 2.45 23.47
CA GLU A 295 2.52 1.05 23.34
C GLU A 295 1.22 0.76 24.11
N THR A 296 1.03 1.36 25.27
CA THR A 296 -0.18 1.16 26.11
C THR A 296 -1.46 1.64 25.46
N ASP A 297 -1.34 2.62 24.57
CA ASP A 297 -2.48 3.27 23.92
C ASP A 297 -2.72 2.66 22.53
N HIS A 298 -1.90 1.69 22.12
CA HIS A 298 -2.00 1.01 20.82
C HIS A 298 -1.99 2.01 19.64
N ASP A 299 -1.01 2.91 19.65
CA ASP A 299 -0.85 3.89 18.56
C ASP A 299 -0.70 3.17 17.21
N PHE A 300 -1.51 3.58 16.23
CA PHE A 300 -1.78 2.78 15.03
C PHE A 300 -0.61 2.78 14.03
N VAL A 301 0.10 3.91 13.91
CA VAL A 301 1.27 4.07 13.05
C VAL A 301 2.35 4.83 13.79
N VAL A 302 3.58 4.35 13.68
CA VAL A 302 4.78 5.10 14.05
C VAL A 302 5.47 5.63 12.81
N ASN A 303 5.91 6.89 12.86
CA ASN A 303 6.64 7.57 11.80
C ASN A 303 8.00 8.02 12.34
N MET A 304 9.08 7.46 11.80
CA MET A 304 10.45 7.82 12.16
C MET A 304 10.89 9.11 11.44
N ALA A 305 10.02 10.10 11.36
CA ALA A 305 10.23 11.35 10.61
C ALA A 305 11.52 12.05 11.03
N GLY A 306 12.38 12.36 10.06
CA GLY A 306 13.63 13.06 10.30
C GLY A 306 14.67 12.25 11.08
N CYS A 307 14.53 10.92 11.15
CA CYS A 307 15.51 10.05 11.81
C CYS A 307 16.92 10.14 11.19
N SER A 308 17.02 10.59 9.95
CA SER A 308 18.30 10.83 9.26
C SER A 308 19.06 12.05 9.79
N PHE A 309 18.40 12.92 10.56
CA PHE A 309 18.99 14.13 11.14
C PHE A 309 19.31 13.90 12.62
N GLY A 310 20.50 13.37 12.90
CA GLY A 310 21.01 13.21 14.26
C GLY A 310 20.41 12.03 15.06
N ARG A 311 19.59 11.18 14.42
CA ARG A 311 19.07 9.93 15.00
C ARG A 311 19.47 8.74 14.11
N ASP A 312 18.93 7.55 14.39
CA ASP A 312 19.23 6.33 13.63
C ASP A 312 17.93 5.66 13.17
N CYS A 313 17.60 5.89 11.89
CA CYS A 313 16.43 5.30 11.23
C CYS A 313 16.40 3.77 11.33
N TRP A 314 17.56 3.12 11.21
CA TRP A 314 17.63 1.66 11.21
C TRP A 314 17.36 1.11 12.61
N ALA A 315 18.02 1.66 13.62
CA ALA A 315 17.80 1.25 15.01
C ALA A 315 16.34 1.45 15.44
N GLU A 316 15.71 2.55 15.02
CA GLU A 316 14.30 2.83 15.32
C GLU A 316 13.35 1.85 14.61
N ILE A 317 13.52 1.65 13.29
CA ILE A 317 12.76 0.64 12.52
C ILE A 317 12.88 -0.74 13.17
N GLN A 318 14.09 -1.15 13.57
CA GLN A 318 14.31 -2.43 14.22
C GLN A 318 13.58 -2.51 15.56
N ARG A 319 13.69 -1.48 16.40
CA ARG A 319 13.01 -1.43 17.70
C ARG A 319 11.49 -1.60 17.53
N TYR A 320 10.87 -0.82 16.66
CA TYR A 320 9.43 -0.92 16.42
C TYR A 320 9.04 -2.20 15.69
N GLY A 321 9.90 -2.72 14.82
CA GLY A 321 9.74 -4.04 14.21
C GLY A 321 9.69 -5.16 15.25
N SER A 322 10.57 -5.14 16.26
CA SER A 322 10.56 -6.10 17.37
C SER A 322 9.32 -5.94 18.25
N LEU A 323 8.87 -4.71 18.51
CA LEU A 323 7.62 -4.45 19.25
C LEU A 323 6.39 -4.97 18.47
N LEU A 324 6.36 -4.76 17.16
CA LEU A 324 5.33 -5.30 16.28
C LEU A 324 5.34 -6.84 16.29
N GLU A 325 6.51 -7.47 16.25
CA GLU A 325 6.62 -8.92 16.35
C GLU A 325 6.10 -9.46 17.70
N ALA A 326 6.45 -8.79 18.79
CA ALA A 326 6.05 -9.19 20.14
C ALA A 326 4.53 -9.08 20.34
N SER A 327 3.94 -7.95 19.93
CA SER A 327 2.50 -7.69 20.06
C SER A 327 1.66 -8.50 19.06
N ASN A 328 2.17 -8.73 17.85
CA ASN A 328 1.43 -9.29 16.73
C ASN A 328 2.14 -10.52 16.11
N ARG A 329 2.54 -11.49 16.92
CA ARG A 329 3.35 -12.64 16.50
C ARG A 329 2.78 -13.44 15.31
N ARG A 330 1.46 -13.65 15.26
CA ARG A 330 0.80 -14.37 14.16
C ARG A 330 0.88 -13.58 12.84
N TRP A 331 0.71 -12.26 12.93
CA TRP A 331 0.83 -11.36 11.80
C TRP A 331 2.26 -11.30 11.28
N PHE A 332 3.23 -11.09 12.18
CA PHE A 332 4.63 -10.91 11.83
C PHE A 332 5.22 -12.14 11.14
N ARG A 333 4.86 -13.35 11.59
CA ARG A 333 5.22 -14.62 10.93
C ARG A 333 4.71 -14.75 9.49
N GLY A 334 3.72 -13.96 9.08
CA GLY A 334 3.19 -13.95 7.72
C GLY A 334 3.82 -12.89 6.80
N LEU A 335 4.71 -12.03 7.32
CA LEU A 335 5.41 -10.99 6.55
C LEU A 335 6.61 -11.54 5.75
N PHE A 336 7.19 -12.64 6.26
CA PHE A 336 8.36 -13.35 5.75
C PHE A 336 7.98 -14.81 5.48
#